data_AF-A0A1J1I7X7-F1
#
_entry.id   AF-A0A1J1I7X7-F1
#
_cell.length_a   1.000
_cell.length_b   1.000
_cell.length_c   1.000
_cell.angle_alpha   90.00
_cell.angle_beta   90.00
_cell.angle_gamma   90.00
#
_symmetry.space_group_name_H-M   'P 1'
#
loop_
_entity.id
_entity.type
_entity.pdbx_description
1 polymer ?
#
loop_
_entity_poly.entity_id
_entity_poly.type
_entity_poly.pdbx_seq_one_letter_code
_entity_poly.pdbx_strand_id
1 'polypeptide(L)'
;MAAPLEDCCGLGCNNCILDRFLDVKRPGDTAGTINLFNKKEYQKFIVKEIKKVLPLVYQFTFELLCERDVPFRIEEQLFAPPVSYLMLRAFRNFEDSNPEFNELFMDFKEFMHPPKSEDTTKYFRMEPQRFDKGTPEIYFSRKYTPYEVNEQYRTFKILVKLETFGKMSRYFTTLKVGSICEFKGPFEAYKYKKEERENYLVFTQDFFI
;
A
#
# COMPACT_ATOMS: atom_id res chain seq x y z
N MET A 1 6.40 -20.79 -32.28
CA MET A 1 6.06 -19.36 -32.10
C MET A 1 5.41 -19.24 -30.73
N ALA A 2 6.12 -18.67 -29.76
CA ALA A 2 5.59 -18.46 -28.41
C ALA A 2 4.57 -17.31 -28.46
N ALA A 3 3.42 -17.49 -27.81
CA ALA A 3 2.43 -16.44 -27.65
C ALA A 3 3.06 -15.23 -26.93
N PRO A 4 2.73 -14.00 -27.31
CA PRO A 4 3.18 -12.83 -26.56
C PRO A 4 2.63 -12.94 -25.14
N LEU A 5 3.52 -12.78 -24.17
CA LEU A 5 3.16 -12.62 -22.75
C LEU A 5 2.05 -11.57 -22.68
N GLU A 6 0.89 -11.94 -22.15
CA GLU A 6 -0.22 -11.01 -21.94
C GLU A 6 0.31 -9.80 -21.16
N ASP A 7 0.30 -8.65 -21.82
CA ASP A 7 0.75 -7.38 -21.28
C ASP A 7 0.03 -7.09 -19.95
N CYS A 8 0.82 -6.74 -18.95
CA CYS A 8 0.33 -6.27 -17.66
C CYS A 8 -0.72 -5.18 -17.89
N CYS A 9 -1.97 -5.43 -17.44
CA CYS A 9 -3.14 -4.63 -17.81
C CYS A 9 -3.07 -3.11 -17.47
N GLY A 10 -2.03 -2.62 -16.78
CA GLY A 10 -1.88 -1.22 -16.36
C GLY A 10 -2.93 -0.75 -15.35
N LEU A 11 -3.72 -1.70 -14.82
CA LEU A 11 -4.86 -1.42 -13.94
C LEU A 11 -4.48 -1.43 -12.45
N GLY A 12 -3.29 -1.95 -12.09
CA GLY A 12 -2.96 -2.25 -10.68
C GLY A 12 -4.01 -3.16 -10.01
N CYS A 13 -4.76 -3.94 -10.81
CA CYS A 13 -5.91 -4.72 -10.36
C CYS A 13 -5.54 -6.14 -9.93
N ASN A 14 -4.49 -6.73 -10.52
CA ASN A 14 -3.96 -8.03 -10.18
C ASN A 14 -2.49 -7.90 -9.79
N ASN A 15 -2.08 -8.58 -8.71
CA ASN A 15 -0.67 -8.88 -8.51
C ASN A 15 -0.24 -9.77 -9.68
N CYS A 16 0.72 -9.33 -10.50
CA CYS A 16 1.32 -10.15 -11.57
C CYS A 16 2.23 -11.27 -11.03
N ILE A 17 2.12 -11.57 -9.74
CA ILE A 17 2.74 -12.71 -9.09
C ILE A 17 1.60 -13.61 -8.66
N LEU A 18 1.65 -14.87 -9.08
CA LEU A 18 0.76 -15.97 -8.68
C LEU A 18 0.71 -16.03 -7.14
N ASP A 19 -0.21 -15.27 -6.54
CA ASP A 19 -0.54 -15.29 -5.11
C ASP A 19 -1.16 -16.65 -4.81
N ARG A 20 -0.33 -17.69 -4.61
CA ARG A 20 -0.75 -18.87 -3.86
C ARG A 20 -1.00 -18.38 -2.44
N PHE A 21 -2.27 -18.21 -2.08
CA PHE A 21 -2.71 -17.88 -0.74
C PHE A 21 -2.22 -18.96 0.25
N LEU A 22 -1.03 -18.74 0.79
CA LEU A 22 -0.54 -19.48 1.95
C LEU A 22 -1.21 -18.87 3.19
N ASP A 23 -1.60 -19.72 4.15
CA ASP A 23 -2.23 -19.30 5.39
C ASP A 23 -1.41 -18.20 6.07
N VAL A 24 -1.96 -16.97 6.03
CA VAL A 24 -1.33 -15.77 6.56
C VAL A 24 -1.33 -15.88 8.09
N LYS A 25 -0.18 -16.25 8.66
CA LYS A 25 0.03 -16.17 10.11
C LYS A 25 0.47 -14.74 10.43
N ARG A 26 -0.20 -14.11 11.39
CA ARG A 26 0.27 -12.84 11.96
C ARG A 26 1.55 -13.13 12.74
N PRO A 27 2.61 -12.29 12.63
CA PRO A 27 3.72 -12.38 13.57
C PRO A 27 3.12 -12.25 14.98
N GLY A 28 3.37 -13.27 15.81
CA GLY A 28 2.87 -13.29 17.18
C GLY A 28 3.47 -12.12 17.94
N ASP A 29 2.66 -11.48 18.78
CA ASP A 29 3.14 -10.52 19.77
C ASP A 29 4.27 -11.18 20.57
N THR A 30 5.45 -10.57 20.60
CA THR A 30 6.54 -11.05 21.45
C THR A 30 6.14 -10.77 22.90
N ALA A 31 6.41 -11.71 23.82
CA ALA A 31 6.00 -11.59 25.22
C ALA A 31 6.32 -10.20 25.80
N GLY A 32 5.28 -9.38 26.04
CA GLY A 32 5.39 -8.02 26.59
C GLY A 32 5.33 -6.85 25.61
N THR A 33 5.13 -7.07 24.31
CA THR A 33 4.99 -5.99 23.31
C THR A 33 3.73 -6.15 22.47
N ILE A 34 2.99 -5.06 22.26
CA ILE A 34 1.76 -4.99 21.46
C ILE A 34 2.11 -4.32 20.14
N ASN A 35 2.07 -5.08 19.04
CA ASN A 35 2.23 -4.51 17.71
C ASN A 35 0.95 -3.79 17.29
N LEU A 36 1.02 -2.47 17.17
CA LEU A 36 -0.14 -1.63 16.89
C LEU A 36 -0.77 -1.89 15.53
N PHE A 37 -0.01 -2.41 14.56
CA PHE A 37 -0.58 -2.85 13.30
C PHE A 37 -1.53 -4.04 13.48
N ASN A 38 -1.25 -4.92 14.47
CA ASN A 38 -1.89 -6.23 14.67
C ASN A 38 -3.29 -6.13 15.32
N LYS A 39 -3.74 -4.91 15.63
CA LYS A 39 -5.10 -4.66 16.11
C LYS A 39 -6.14 -5.22 15.12
N LYS A 40 -7.30 -5.65 15.64
CA LYS A 40 -8.38 -6.23 14.80
C LYS A 40 -8.90 -5.24 13.76
N GLU A 41 -8.88 -3.96 14.13
CA GLU A 41 -9.36 -2.83 13.35
C GLU A 41 -8.22 -2.13 12.62
N TYR A 42 -8.56 -1.46 11.52
CA TYR A 42 -7.61 -0.60 10.82
C TYR A 42 -7.23 0.57 11.71
N GLN A 43 -5.93 0.85 11.80
CA GLN A 43 -5.40 1.98 12.54
C GLN A 43 -5.22 3.18 11.64
N LYS A 44 -5.45 4.35 12.23
CA LYS A 44 -5.37 5.63 11.53
C LYS A 44 -3.96 6.17 11.58
N PHE A 45 -3.49 6.65 10.44
CA PHE A 45 -2.19 7.29 10.29
C PHE A 45 -2.36 8.59 9.54
N ILE A 46 -1.59 9.61 9.91
CA ILE A 46 -1.51 10.87 9.18
C ILE A 46 -0.37 10.76 8.15
N VAL A 47 -0.62 11.23 6.93
CA VAL A 47 0.43 11.47 5.94
C VAL A 47 1.32 12.61 6.42
N LYS A 48 2.56 12.32 6.78
CA LYS A 48 3.54 13.33 7.24
C LYS A 48 4.34 13.93 6.10
N GLU A 49 4.63 13.13 5.09
CA GLU A 49 5.47 13.54 3.97
C GLU A 49 5.06 12.76 2.74
N ILE A 50 5.09 13.44 1.59
CA ILE A 50 4.98 12.84 0.26
C ILE A 50 6.19 13.33 -0.52
N LYS A 51 7.00 12.41 -1.03
CA LYS A 51 8.22 12.72 -1.78
C LYS A 51 8.23 11.97 -3.11
N LYS A 52 8.38 12.70 -4.22
CA LYS A 52 8.61 12.09 -5.53
C LYS A 52 10.03 11.50 -5.58
N VAL A 53 10.14 10.23 -5.96
CA VAL A 53 11.40 9.48 -6.04
C VAL A 53 11.80 9.23 -7.48
N LEU A 54 10.84 8.85 -8.32
CA LEU A 54 10.97 8.67 -9.78
C LEU A 54 9.72 9.26 -10.47
N PRO A 55 9.66 9.36 -11.81
CA PRO A 55 8.54 10.00 -12.52
C PRO A 55 7.14 9.54 -12.06
N LEU A 56 6.99 8.22 -11.84
CA LEU A 56 5.74 7.60 -11.39
C LEU A 56 5.81 7.02 -9.97
N VAL A 57 6.91 7.21 -9.25
CA VAL A 57 7.14 6.56 -7.94
C VAL A 57 7.24 7.61 -6.85
N TYR A 58 6.40 7.45 -5.83
CA TYR A 58 6.29 8.37 -4.72
C TYR A 58 6.50 7.60 -3.41
N GLN A 59 7.30 8.18 -2.54
CA GLN A 59 7.43 7.77 -1.15
C GLN A 59 6.37 8.50 -0.32
N PHE A 60 5.70 7.75 0.54
CA PHE A 60 4.81 8.29 1.55
C PHE A 60 5.34 7.93 2.94
N THR A 61 5.46 8.94 3.81
CA THR A 61 5.76 8.76 5.23
C THR A 61 4.47 8.93 6.02
N PHE A 62 4.12 7.92 6.81
CA PHE A 62 2.92 7.90 7.66
C PHE A 62 3.33 7.91 9.13
N GLU A 63 2.61 8.65 9.96
CA GLU A 63 2.76 8.66 11.42
C GLU A 63 1.45 8.21 12.07
N LEU A 64 1.55 7.39 13.12
CA LEU A 64 0.38 6.92 13.84
C LEU A 64 -0.44 8.08 14.41
N LEU A 65 -1.73 8.11 14.11
CA LEU A 65 -2.66 9.07 14.72
C LEU A 65 -3.00 8.59 16.14
N CYS A 66 -2.48 9.28 17.15
CA CYS A 66 -2.88 9.06 18.53
C CYS A 66 -4.09 9.94 18.89
N GLU A 67 -5.07 9.37 19.57
CA GLU A 67 -6.12 10.15 20.23
C GLU A 67 -5.47 11.01 21.32
N ARG A 68 -5.86 12.29 21.37
CA ARG A 68 -5.40 13.19 22.44
C ARG A 68 -5.88 12.59 23.77
N ASP A 69 -5.01 12.60 24.78
CA ASP A 69 -5.27 12.18 26.16
C ASP A 69 -5.16 10.68 26.50
N VAL A 70 -4.79 9.81 25.56
CA VAL A 70 -4.43 8.42 25.88
C VAL A 70 -2.90 8.30 26.03
N PRO A 71 -2.37 8.15 27.25
CA PRO A 71 -0.94 7.95 27.44
C PRO A 71 -0.52 6.62 26.80
N PHE A 72 0.55 6.70 26.02
CA PHE A 72 1.07 5.56 25.29
C PHE A 72 1.69 4.56 26.27
N ARG A 73 1.37 3.27 26.10
CA ARG A 73 2.00 2.23 26.92
C ARG A 73 3.39 1.94 26.35
N ILE A 74 4.38 1.77 27.23
CA ILE A 74 5.76 1.43 26.86
C ILE A 74 5.82 0.16 25.98
N GLU A 75 4.80 -0.69 26.10
CA GLU A 75 4.64 -1.96 25.42
C GLU A 75 4.12 -1.82 23.98
N GLU A 76 3.56 -0.68 23.58
CA GLU A 76 3.00 -0.48 22.24
C GLU A 76 4.08 -0.09 21.22
N GLN A 77 4.17 -0.79 20.09
CA GLN A 77 5.20 -0.54 19.07
C GLN A 77 4.64 -0.70 17.66
N LEU A 78 5.28 -0.03 16.68
CA LEU A 78 5.06 -0.33 15.26
C LEU A 78 6.14 -1.31 14.81
N PHE A 79 5.73 -2.51 14.44
CA PHE A 79 6.65 -3.52 13.95
C PHE A 79 6.11 -4.18 12.68
N ALA A 80 6.93 -4.25 11.63
CA ALA A 80 6.61 -4.98 10.42
C ALA A 80 7.84 -5.83 10.04
N PRO A 81 7.76 -7.17 10.12
CA PRO A 81 8.83 -8.04 9.70
C PRO A 81 9.21 -7.81 8.22
N PRO A 82 10.45 -8.12 7.82
CA PRO A 82 10.81 -8.18 6.41
C PRO A 82 9.83 -9.06 5.62
N VAL A 83 9.52 -8.67 4.38
CA VAL A 83 8.61 -9.40 3.48
C VAL A 83 7.13 -9.38 3.92
N SER A 84 6.82 -8.77 5.07
CA SER A 84 5.42 -8.52 5.46
C SER A 84 4.83 -7.33 4.71
N TYR A 85 3.51 -7.26 4.64
CA TYR A 85 2.79 -6.15 4.05
C TYR A 85 1.70 -5.61 4.97
N LEU A 86 1.40 -4.34 4.80
CA LEU A 86 0.25 -3.66 5.40
C LEU A 86 -0.87 -3.58 4.36
N MET A 87 -2.11 -3.69 4.81
CA MET A 87 -3.30 -3.47 4.01
C MET A 87 -3.73 -2.02 4.19
N LEU A 88 -3.69 -1.23 3.13
CA LEU A 88 -4.33 0.09 3.07
C LEU A 88 -5.76 -0.08 2.55
N ARG A 89 -6.72 0.61 3.16
CA ARG A 89 -8.09 0.70 2.62
C ARG A 89 -8.47 2.13 2.28
N ALA A 90 -9.38 2.27 1.33
CA ALA A 90 -10.02 3.53 0.94
C ALA A 90 -11.49 3.28 0.60
N PHE A 91 -12.32 4.33 0.70
CA PHE A 91 -13.73 4.26 0.29
C PHE A 91 -13.82 4.03 -1.21
N ARG A 92 -14.67 3.10 -1.66
CA ARG A 92 -14.90 2.84 -3.09
C ARG A 92 -15.38 4.07 -3.84
N ASN A 93 -16.12 4.93 -3.17
CA ASN A 93 -16.76 6.10 -3.73
C ASN A 93 -16.03 7.39 -3.33
N PHE A 94 -14.72 7.30 -3.05
CA PHE A 94 -13.93 8.49 -2.70
C PHE A 94 -13.96 9.56 -3.81
N GLU A 95 -14.23 9.18 -5.06
CA GLU A 95 -14.35 10.11 -6.20
C GLU A 95 -15.67 10.91 -6.13
N ASP A 96 -16.73 10.36 -5.53
CA ASP A 96 -18.05 11.00 -5.42
C ASP A 96 -18.00 12.24 -4.52
N SER A 97 -17.05 12.29 -3.57
CA SER A 97 -16.82 13.46 -2.72
C SER A 97 -16.06 14.59 -3.43
N ASN A 98 -15.78 14.45 -4.73
CA ASN A 98 -14.97 15.36 -5.54
C ASN A 98 -13.68 15.82 -4.84
N PRO A 99 -12.82 14.87 -4.43
CA PRO A 99 -11.62 15.19 -3.69
C PRO A 99 -10.67 16.01 -4.56
N GLU A 100 -10.11 17.07 -3.98
CA GLU A 100 -9.19 17.95 -4.67
C GLU A 100 -7.92 17.18 -5.07
N PHE A 101 -7.57 17.23 -6.36
CA PHE A 101 -6.33 16.65 -6.85
C PHE A 101 -5.13 17.36 -6.23
N ASN A 102 -4.18 16.62 -5.68
CA ASN A 102 -2.99 17.20 -5.10
C ASN A 102 -1.98 17.59 -6.19
N GLU A 103 -1.60 18.87 -6.20
CA GLU A 103 -0.65 19.46 -7.16
C GLU A 103 0.71 18.76 -7.20
N LEU A 104 1.11 18.07 -6.14
CA LEU A 104 2.33 17.23 -6.11
C LEU A 104 2.33 16.13 -7.19
N PHE A 105 1.17 15.78 -7.74
CA PHE A 105 1.03 14.73 -8.76
C PHE A 105 0.72 15.29 -10.15
N MET A 106 0.90 16.59 -10.41
CA MET A 106 0.58 17.18 -11.73
C MET A 106 1.31 16.48 -12.88
N ASP A 107 2.58 16.14 -12.70
CA ASP A 107 3.33 15.39 -13.72
C ASP A 107 2.65 14.05 -14.04
N PHE A 108 2.11 13.34 -13.03
CA PHE A 108 1.37 12.10 -13.25
C PHE A 108 0.08 12.34 -14.03
N LYS A 109 -0.61 13.48 -13.82
CA LYS A 109 -1.81 13.84 -14.56
C LYS A 109 -1.55 13.95 -16.07
N GLU A 110 -0.37 14.39 -16.48
CA GLU A 110 0.02 14.42 -17.89
C GLU A 110 0.19 13.01 -18.47
N PHE A 111 0.73 12.06 -17.69
CA PHE A 111 0.80 10.64 -18.05
C PHE A 111 -0.56 9.93 -18.08
N MET A 112 -1.61 10.53 -17.50
CA MET A 112 -2.96 9.96 -17.50
C MET A 112 -3.69 10.12 -18.82
N HIS A 113 -3.17 10.90 -19.78
CA HIS A 113 -3.81 11.06 -21.07
C HIS A 113 -3.65 9.77 -21.89
N PRO A 114 -4.74 9.03 -22.14
CA PRO A 114 -4.67 7.86 -23.01
C PRO A 114 -4.25 8.30 -24.42
N PRO A 115 -3.45 7.51 -25.15
CA PRO A 115 -3.24 7.76 -26.57
C PRO A 115 -4.61 7.85 -27.25
N LYS A 116 -4.80 8.87 -28.11
CA LYS A 116 -6.08 9.26 -28.73
C LYS A 116 -6.77 8.17 -29.58
N SER A 117 -6.24 6.94 -29.62
CA SER A 117 -6.63 5.87 -30.53
C SER A 117 -7.14 4.58 -29.87
N GLU A 118 -7.17 4.48 -28.53
CA GLU A 118 -7.60 3.24 -27.87
C GLU A 118 -8.93 3.40 -27.14
N ASP A 119 -9.82 2.43 -27.32
CA ASP A 119 -11.09 2.32 -26.59
C ASP A 119 -10.79 2.12 -25.10
N THR A 120 -10.72 3.22 -24.35
CA THR A 120 -10.34 3.22 -22.94
C THR A 120 -11.40 2.57 -22.05
N THR A 121 -12.62 2.35 -22.56
CA THR A 121 -13.74 1.82 -21.77
C THR A 121 -13.49 0.41 -21.22
N LYS A 122 -12.60 -0.38 -21.84
CA LYS A 122 -12.19 -1.70 -21.35
C LYS A 122 -11.34 -1.63 -20.07
N TYR A 123 -10.55 -0.56 -19.87
CA TYR A 123 -9.67 -0.41 -18.71
C TYR A 123 -10.42 0.08 -17.46
N PHE A 124 -11.52 0.82 -17.63
CA PHE A 124 -12.33 1.32 -16.51
C PHE A 124 -13.26 0.27 -15.88
N ARG A 125 -13.40 -0.93 -16.49
CA ARG A 125 -14.44 -1.91 -16.12
C ARG A 125 -14.01 -3.03 -15.18
N MET A 126 -12.74 -3.13 -14.80
CA MET A 126 -12.32 -4.18 -13.86
C MET A 126 -12.44 -3.69 -12.43
N GLU A 127 -13.44 -4.22 -11.72
CA GLU A 127 -13.57 -3.96 -10.29
C GLU A 127 -12.31 -4.44 -9.53
N PRO A 128 -11.72 -3.59 -8.66
CA PRO A 128 -10.62 -3.99 -7.81
C PRO A 128 -10.98 -5.22 -6.96
N GLN A 129 -10.19 -6.30 -7.11
CA GLN A 129 -10.34 -7.48 -6.25
C GLN A 129 -10.23 -7.07 -4.78
N ARG A 130 -11.13 -7.60 -3.94
CA ARG A 130 -11.12 -7.40 -2.48
C ARG A 130 -10.11 -8.35 -1.86
N PHE A 131 -9.07 -7.79 -1.25
CA PHE A 131 -8.11 -8.59 -0.49
C PHE A 131 -8.57 -8.82 0.96
N ASP A 132 -9.46 -7.97 1.49
CA ASP A 132 -10.05 -8.14 2.82
C ASP A 132 -11.57 -8.39 2.70
N LYS A 133 -11.97 -9.67 2.76
CA LYS A 133 -13.37 -10.09 2.66
C LYS A 133 -14.20 -9.77 3.93
N GLY A 134 -13.56 -9.40 5.03
CA GLY A 134 -14.22 -9.07 6.30
C GLY A 134 -14.56 -7.59 6.47
N THR A 135 -14.11 -6.72 5.55
CA THR A 135 -14.38 -5.28 5.60
C THR A 135 -15.68 -4.95 4.85
N PRO A 136 -16.50 -3.96 5.29
CA PRO A 136 -17.70 -3.54 4.58
C PRO A 136 -17.46 -3.24 3.09
N GLU A 137 -18.46 -3.50 2.25
CA GLU A 137 -18.33 -3.40 0.78
C GLU A 137 -18.03 -1.98 0.29
N ILE A 138 -18.31 -0.97 1.12
CA ILE A 138 -18.00 0.44 0.85
C ILE A 138 -16.49 0.72 0.75
N TYR A 139 -15.62 -0.23 1.10
CA TYR A 139 -14.17 -0.10 1.00
C TYR A 139 -13.56 -1.00 -0.08
N PHE A 140 -12.42 -0.57 -0.61
CA PHE A 140 -11.46 -1.40 -1.33
C PHE A 140 -10.09 -1.32 -0.67
N SER A 141 -9.28 -2.37 -0.82
CA SER A 141 -7.99 -2.47 -0.15
C SER A 141 -6.86 -2.94 -1.06
N ARG A 142 -5.62 -2.58 -0.72
CA ARG A 142 -4.39 -2.98 -1.41
C ARG A 142 -3.26 -3.22 -0.42
N LYS A 143 -2.39 -4.18 -0.75
CA LYS A 143 -1.19 -4.53 0.01
C LYS A 143 -0.08 -3.52 -0.31
N TYR A 144 0.66 -3.07 0.71
CA TYR A 144 1.86 -2.25 0.59
C TYR A 144 2.93 -2.76 1.53
N THR A 145 4.15 -2.93 1.04
CA THR A 145 5.29 -3.36 1.85
C THR A 145 5.93 -2.12 2.49
N PRO A 146 5.93 -2.00 3.84
CA PRO A 146 6.74 -1.00 4.50
C PRO A 146 8.22 -1.34 4.32
N TYR A 147 9.03 -0.37 3.91
CA TYR A 147 10.48 -0.58 3.74
C TYR A 147 11.29 0.09 4.86
N GLU A 148 10.69 1.01 5.61
CA GLU A 148 11.28 1.62 6.80
C GLU A 148 10.17 1.75 7.85
N VAL A 149 10.41 1.22 9.05
CA VAL A 149 9.54 1.37 10.21
C VAL A 149 10.38 1.93 11.34
N ASN A 150 9.95 3.07 11.89
CA ASN A 150 10.60 3.73 13.00
C ASN A 150 9.70 3.63 14.24
N GLU A 151 10.12 2.80 15.19
CA GLU A 151 9.39 2.57 16.44
C GLU A 151 9.31 3.83 17.31
N GLN A 152 10.41 4.59 17.42
CA GLN A 152 10.51 5.77 18.26
C GLN A 152 9.58 6.89 17.80
N TYR A 153 9.56 7.18 16.50
CA TYR A 153 8.72 8.23 15.92
C TYR A 153 7.35 7.72 15.50
N ARG A 154 7.11 6.39 15.61
CA ARG A 154 5.87 5.72 15.18
C ARG A 154 5.52 6.07 13.74
N THR A 155 6.55 6.06 12.90
CA THR A 155 6.42 6.33 11.49
C THR A 155 6.76 5.11 10.67
N PHE A 156 6.18 4.99 9.49
CA PHE A 156 6.67 4.05 8.50
C PHE A 156 6.62 4.67 7.11
N LYS A 157 7.39 4.10 6.19
CA LYS A 157 7.46 4.53 4.80
C LYS A 157 7.05 3.41 3.86
N ILE A 158 6.34 3.78 2.81
CA ILE A 158 6.04 2.92 1.66
C ILE A 158 6.47 3.62 0.38
N LEU A 159 6.78 2.83 -0.65
CA LEU A 159 6.95 3.28 -2.03
C LEU A 159 5.72 2.87 -2.83
N VAL A 160 5.18 3.81 -3.59
CA VAL A 160 4.00 3.61 -4.43
C VAL A 160 4.34 4.03 -5.85
N LYS A 161 4.27 3.08 -6.78
CA LYS A 161 4.24 3.36 -8.22
C LYS A 161 2.79 3.67 -8.60
N LEU A 162 2.55 4.84 -9.17
CA LEU A 162 1.23 5.24 -9.64
C LEU A 162 0.98 4.65 -11.03
N GLU A 163 -0.10 3.89 -11.13
CA GLU A 163 -0.60 3.29 -12.37
C GLU A 163 -1.74 4.13 -12.96
N THR A 164 -1.69 4.42 -14.26
CA THR A 164 -2.61 5.33 -14.97
C THR A 164 -4.09 5.00 -14.74
N PHE A 165 -4.47 3.73 -14.75
CA PHE A 165 -5.88 3.35 -14.57
C PHE A 165 -6.19 2.82 -13.17
N GLY A 166 -5.18 2.76 -12.30
CA GLY A 166 -5.29 2.22 -10.96
C GLY A 166 -6.18 3.04 -10.05
N LYS A 167 -7.24 2.41 -9.52
CA LYS A 167 -8.17 3.07 -8.57
C LYS A 167 -7.46 3.53 -7.29
N MET A 168 -6.50 2.72 -6.80
CA MET A 168 -5.69 3.11 -5.64
C MET A 168 -4.68 4.22 -5.97
N SER A 169 -4.11 4.24 -7.19
CA SER A 169 -3.28 5.35 -7.67
C SER A 169 -4.07 6.66 -7.66
N ARG A 170 -5.30 6.65 -8.20
CA ARG A 170 -6.21 7.79 -8.16
C ARG A 170 -6.49 8.23 -6.72
N TYR A 171 -6.73 7.30 -5.79
CA TYR A 171 -6.86 7.63 -4.38
C TYR A 171 -5.60 8.33 -3.82
N PHE A 172 -4.40 7.80 -4.10
CA PHE A 172 -3.14 8.46 -3.69
C PHE A 172 -3.01 9.88 -4.21
N THR A 173 -3.44 10.16 -5.45
CA THR A 173 -3.36 11.51 -6.02
C THR A 173 -4.23 12.55 -5.31
N THR A 174 -5.12 12.12 -4.43
CA THR A 174 -5.96 13.01 -3.60
C THR A 174 -5.37 13.26 -2.20
N LEU A 175 -4.37 12.48 -1.79
CA LEU A 175 -3.77 12.60 -0.46
C LEU A 175 -2.86 13.81 -0.40
N LYS A 176 -2.94 14.58 0.69
CA LYS A 176 -2.07 15.70 1.04
C LYS A 176 -1.36 15.40 2.37
N VAL A 177 -0.31 16.15 2.69
CA VAL A 177 0.23 16.14 4.05
C VAL A 177 -0.89 16.53 5.02
N GLY A 178 -1.08 15.75 6.08
CA GLY A 178 -2.22 15.87 7.00
C GLY A 178 -3.40 14.96 6.70
N SER A 179 -3.50 14.36 5.51
CA SER A 179 -4.56 13.39 5.20
C SER A 179 -4.48 12.17 6.11
N ILE A 180 -5.64 11.64 6.50
CA ILE A 180 -5.75 10.43 7.32
C ILE A 180 -5.91 9.22 6.40
N CYS A 181 -5.12 8.19 6.65
CA CYS A 181 -5.16 6.90 5.98
C CYS A 181 -5.32 5.78 7.00
N GLU A 182 -5.88 4.65 6.55
CA GLU A 182 -6.19 3.52 7.42
C GLU A 182 -5.42 2.27 6.99
N PHE A 183 -4.59 1.75 7.90
CA PHE A 183 -3.76 0.56 7.66
C PHE A 183 -4.04 -0.57 8.65
N LYS A 184 -3.84 -1.81 8.21
CA LYS A 184 -3.94 -3.02 9.03
C LYS A 184 -2.85 -4.02 8.67
N GLY A 185 -2.33 -4.78 9.63
CA GLY A 185 -1.30 -5.80 9.35
C GLY A 185 -0.39 -6.03 10.56
N PRO A 186 0.92 -6.21 10.40
CA PRO A 186 1.54 -6.78 9.22
C PRO A 186 0.93 -8.16 8.91
N PHE A 187 0.81 -8.46 7.63
CA PHE A 187 0.43 -9.77 7.12
C PHE A 187 1.67 -10.40 6.49
N GLU A 188 1.96 -11.65 6.83
CA GLU A 188 3.09 -12.37 6.24
C GLU A 188 2.62 -13.15 5.01
N ALA A 189 3.30 -12.95 3.88
CA ALA A 189 3.19 -13.84 2.73
C ALA A 189 4.09 -15.08 2.89
N TYR A 190 5.15 -14.96 3.69
CA TYR A 190 6.16 -15.99 3.91
C TYR A 190 6.73 -15.87 5.32
N LYS A 191 6.96 -17.01 5.99
CA LYS A 191 7.69 -17.04 7.26
C LYS A 191 9.17 -16.86 6.98
N TYR A 192 9.66 -15.63 7.11
CA TYR A 192 11.11 -15.42 7.11
C TYR A 192 11.71 -16.10 8.34
N LYS A 193 12.42 -17.20 8.12
CA LYS A 193 13.34 -17.75 9.11
C LYS A 193 14.69 -17.14 8.78
N LYS A 194 15.27 -16.36 9.70
CA LYS A 194 16.66 -15.93 9.58
C LYS A 194 17.52 -17.19 9.62
N GLU A 195 17.87 -17.70 8.45
CA GLU A 195 18.91 -18.70 8.32
C GLU A 195 20.26 -17.98 8.41
N GLU A 196 21.21 -18.56 9.13
CA GLU A 196 22.60 -18.09 9.22
C GLU A 196 23.32 -18.36 7.88
N ARG A 197 22.78 -17.85 6.77
CA ARG A 197 23.44 -17.90 5.46
C ARG A 197 24.23 -16.61 5.29
N GLU A 198 25.47 -16.73 4.86
CA GLU A 198 26.38 -15.60 4.67
C GLU A 198 26.04 -14.76 3.43
N ASN A 199 25.30 -15.34 2.46
CA ASN A 199 25.02 -14.69 1.17
C ASN A 199 23.52 -14.71 0.83
N TYR A 200 22.99 -13.55 0.45
CA TYR A 200 21.61 -13.36 -0.01
C TYR A 200 21.60 -12.96 -1.48
N LEU A 201 20.83 -13.67 -2.31
CA LEU A 201 20.55 -13.31 -3.69
C LEU A 201 19.12 -12.78 -3.79
N VAL A 202 18.96 -11.53 -4.19
CA VAL A 202 17.67 -10.87 -4.28
C VAL A 202 17.40 -10.50 -5.73
N PHE A 203 16.32 -11.04 -6.30
CA PHE A 203 15.79 -10.60 -7.58
C PHE A 203 14.61 -9.68 -7.33
N THR A 204 14.66 -8.48 -7.88
CA THR A 204 13.52 -7.55 -7.90
C THR A 204 13.13 -7.27 -9.34
N GLN A 205 11.83 -7.15 -9.59
CA GLN A 205 11.28 -6.62 -10.83
C GLN A 205 10.37 -5.46 -10.45
N ASP A 206 10.46 -4.37 -11.22
CA ASP A 206 9.92 -3.02 -10.97
C ASP A 206 10.69 -2.10 -9.99
N PHE A 207 11.37 -1.12 -10.58
CA PHE A 207 11.23 0.35 -10.43
C PHE A 207 12.04 1.01 -11.58
N PHE A 208 11.96 0.44 -12.79
CA PHE A 208 12.81 0.84 -13.93
C PHE A 208 12.00 1.52 -15.04
N ILE A 209 12.47 2.75 -15.32
CA ILE A 209 12.35 3.62 -16.50
C ILE A 209 10.94 4.17 -16.79
#